data_AF-A0AA49GD42-F1
#
_entry.id   AF-A0AA49GD42-F1
#
_cell.length_a   1.000
_cell.length_b   1.000
_cell.length_c   1.000
_cell.angle_alpha   90.00
_cell.angle_beta   90.00
_cell.angle_gamma   90.00
#
_symmetry.space_group_name_H-M   'P 1'
#
loop_
_entity.id
_entity.type
_entity.pdbx_description
1 polymer ?
#
loop_
_entity_poly.entity_id
_entity_poly.type
_entity_poly.pdbx_seq_one_letter_code
_entity_poly.pdbx_strand_id
1 'polypeptide(L)'
;MKLLNKLPTEPNKRRWTAIGITVLLATPLTAWGIYGIGEYGVALFILTPLLIGIVSTILFGHGRTLTKMEAAKISFLTLLIFTIGLIVFAMEGLICIAMAAPIGILLTWIGSLIGRTTLNKTPDSSLTIILLTFLSVPITAFTERNSETELFTVSTSLVIDANIETVWTNVIEFPRMDEPQEFIFKAGISYPIDSEIKGTGKGAIRYCNFNTGSFVEPITEWNEPTLLRFDVLEQPEPMTEYSLWDINAPHLHDYFVSEHGEFKLIELPNGQTQLVGTTWYRHNIKPGAYWKTWSDWIIHSIHNRVLNHIKQKAENAR
;
A
#
# COMPACT_ATOMS: atom_id res chain seq x y z
N MET A 1 -10.67 35.55 12.75
CA MET A 1 -11.85 36.02 11.99
C MET A 1 -11.55 36.98 10.83
N LYS A 2 -10.75 38.05 11.00
CA LYS A 2 -10.50 39.05 9.93
C LYS A 2 -9.99 38.48 8.59
N LEU A 3 -9.25 37.37 8.61
CA LEU A 3 -8.76 36.67 7.42
C LEU A 3 -9.86 35.99 6.60
N LEU A 4 -10.79 35.27 7.25
CA LEU A 4 -11.89 34.57 6.57
C LEU A 4 -12.90 35.53 5.93
N ASN A 5 -13.00 36.74 6.46
CA ASN A 5 -13.88 37.79 5.90
C ASN A 5 -13.36 38.37 4.58
N LYS A 6 -12.14 38.04 4.14
CA LYS A 6 -11.60 38.42 2.82
C LYS A 6 -11.99 37.45 1.70
N LEU A 7 -12.70 36.36 2.01
CA LEU A 7 -13.12 35.38 1.01
C LEU A 7 -14.14 35.99 0.03
N PRO A 8 -14.13 35.58 -1.26
CA PRO A 8 -15.11 36.06 -2.23
C PRO A 8 -16.54 35.76 -1.79
N THR A 9 -17.45 36.71 -2.03
CA THR A 9 -18.89 36.54 -1.75
C THR A 9 -19.60 35.74 -2.85
N GLU A 10 -19.11 35.81 -4.09
CA GLU A 10 -19.66 35.09 -5.23
C GLU A 10 -19.44 33.56 -5.07
N PRO A 11 -20.49 32.72 -5.11
CA PRO A 11 -20.39 31.29 -4.79
C PRO A 11 -19.37 30.52 -5.63
N ASN A 12 -19.28 30.79 -6.94
CA ASN A 12 -18.35 30.10 -7.83
C ASN A 12 -16.89 30.50 -7.58
N LYS A 13 -16.60 31.79 -7.47
CA LYS A 13 -15.26 32.26 -7.10
C LYS A 13 -14.83 31.72 -5.75
N ARG A 14 -15.75 31.68 -4.79
CA ARG A 14 -15.51 31.16 -3.46
C ARG A 14 -15.20 29.67 -3.45
N ARG A 15 -15.92 28.88 -4.24
CA ARG A 15 -15.67 27.44 -4.45
C ARG A 15 -14.22 27.20 -4.86
N TRP A 16 -13.79 27.84 -5.94
CA TRP A 16 -12.43 27.67 -6.46
C TRP A 16 -11.36 28.25 -5.54
N THR A 17 -11.65 29.35 -4.84
CA THR A 17 -10.74 29.90 -3.82
C THR A 17 -10.55 28.93 -2.67
N ALA A 18 -11.62 28.32 -2.17
CA ALA A 18 -11.55 27.33 -1.10
C ALA A 18 -10.71 26.11 -1.52
N ILE A 19 -11.02 25.54 -2.69
CA ILE A 19 -10.26 24.42 -3.28
C ILE A 19 -8.77 24.80 -3.41
N GLY A 20 -8.49 25.94 -4.07
CA GLY A 20 -7.12 26.38 -4.34
C GLY A 20 -6.30 26.57 -3.08
N ILE A 21 -6.87 27.23 -2.05
CA ILE A 21 -6.19 27.39 -0.76
C ILE A 21 -5.97 26.04 -0.08
N THR A 22 -6.97 25.15 -0.06
CA THR A 22 -6.83 23.84 0.58
C THR A 22 -5.76 23.00 -0.11
N VAL A 23 -5.72 22.97 -1.44
CA VAL A 23 -4.67 22.26 -2.19
C VAL A 23 -3.31 22.90 -1.95
N LEU A 24 -3.20 24.23 -1.98
CA LEU A 24 -1.95 24.94 -1.67
C LEU A 24 -1.43 24.65 -0.25
N LEU A 25 -2.30 24.36 0.71
CA LEU A 25 -1.89 23.97 2.06
C LEU A 25 -1.52 22.48 2.14
N ALA A 26 -2.31 21.60 1.52
CA ALA A 26 -2.11 20.16 1.61
C ALA A 26 -0.89 19.68 0.81
N THR A 27 -0.68 20.20 -0.41
CA THR A 27 0.39 19.72 -1.30
C THR A 27 1.80 19.90 -0.72
N PRO A 28 2.20 21.07 -0.17
CA PRO A 28 3.52 21.21 0.43
C PRO A 28 3.71 20.34 1.67
N LEU A 29 2.65 20.13 2.48
CA LEU A 29 2.72 19.24 3.63
C LEU A 29 2.95 17.79 3.21
N THR A 30 2.21 17.33 2.20
CA THR A 30 2.37 15.99 1.61
C THR A 30 3.75 15.83 0.99
N ALA A 31 4.19 16.78 0.16
CA ALA A 31 5.51 16.74 -0.46
C ALA A 31 6.64 16.75 0.58
N TRP A 32 6.50 17.54 1.64
CA TRP A 32 7.47 17.55 2.74
C TRP A 32 7.47 16.25 3.55
N GLY A 33 6.30 15.64 3.79
CA GLY A 33 6.21 14.33 4.44
C GLY A 33 6.90 13.24 3.62
N ILE A 34 6.63 13.18 2.32
CA ILE A 34 7.18 12.17 1.40
C ILE A 34 8.67 12.40 1.15
N TYR A 35 9.09 13.59 0.69
CA TYR A 35 10.46 13.84 0.24
C TYR A 35 11.37 14.45 1.30
N GLY A 36 10.80 15.11 2.31
CA GLY A 36 11.57 15.76 3.37
C GLY A 36 11.82 14.84 4.57
N ILE A 37 10.76 14.18 5.05
CA ILE A 37 10.84 13.24 6.18
C ILE A 37 11.11 11.82 5.69
N GLY A 38 10.53 11.41 4.56
CA GLY A 38 10.59 10.03 4.09
C GLY A 38 9.61 9.12 4.83
N GLU A 39 8.40 9.61 5.14
CA GLU A 39 7.41 8.85 5.90
C GLU A 39 6.08 8.78 5.17
N TYR A 40 5.59 7.56 4.98
CA TYR A 40 4.24 7.24 4.51
C TYR A 40 3.33 6.98 5.71
N GLY A 41 3.17 8.01 6.53
CA GLY A 41 2.61 7.93 7.89
C GLY A 41 1.11 8.22 8.05
N VAL A 42 0.66 8.25 9.31
CA VAL A 42 -0.65 8.76 9.74
C VAL A 42 -0.86 10.21 9.29
N ALA A 43 0.21 11.02 9.27
CA ALA A 43 0.13 12.38 8.75
C ALA A 43 -0.37 12.44 7.30
N LEU A 44 0.14 11.55 6.45
CA LEU A 44 -0.23 11.48 5.04
C LEU A 44 -1.61 10.87 4.85
N PHE A 45 -1.85 9.69 5.43
CA PHE A 45 -3.04 8.89 5.12
C PHE A 45 -4.26 9.19 5.98
N ILE A 46 -4.07 9.82 7.14
CA ILE A 46 -5.17 10.20 8.04
C ILE A 46 -5.39 11.70 8.08
N LEU A 47 -4.35 12.45 8.48
CA LEU A 47 -4.52 13.86 8.78
C LEU A 47 -4.69 14.72 7.52
N THR A 48 -4.04 14.37 6.42
CA THR A 48 -4.16 15.13 5.16
C THR A 48 -5.58 15.04 4.56
N PRO A 49 -6.22 13.87 4.39
CA PRO A 49 -7.62 13.80 3.96
C PRO A 49 -8.58 14.51 4.91
N LEU A 50 -8.33 14.42 6.23
CA LEU A 50 -9.12 15.13 7.23
C LEU A 50 -8.99 16.66 7.08
N LEU A 51 -7.76 17.16 6.89
CA LEU A 51 -7.46 18.56 6.61
C LEU A 51 -8.18 19.03 5.34
N ILE A 52 -8.10 18.25 4.26
CA ILE A 52 -8.79 18.54 3.00
C ILE A 52 -10.30 18.68 3.24
N GLY A 53 -10.90 17.74 3.96
CA GLY A 53 -12.33 17.78 4.30
C GLY A 53 -12.72 18.99 5.14
N ILE A 54 -11.96 19.28 6.20
CA ILE A 54 -12.24 20.39 7.15
C ILE A 54 -12.06 21.74 6.47
N VAL A 55 -10.88 21.98 5.88
CA VAL A 55 -10.49 23.30 5.38
C VAL A 55 -11.35 23.70 4.19
N SER A 56 -11.53 22.82 3.21
CA SER A 56 -12.36 23.11 2.03
C SER A 56 -13.81 23.44 2.44
N THR A 57 -14.36 22.69 3.39
CA THR A 57 -15.73 22.91 3.89
C THR A 57 -15.85 24.23 4.64
N ILE A 58 -14.92 24.54 5.56
CA ILE A 58 -14.95 25.80 6.34
C ILE A 58 -14.76 27.01 5.43
N LEU A 59 -13.78 27.00 4.52
CA LEU A 59 -13.52 28.11 3.61
C LEU A 59 -14.72 28.35 2.67
N PHE A 60 -15.29 27.27 2.13
CA PHE A 60 -16.49 27.36 1.30
C PHE A 60 -17.69 27.86 2.12
N GLY A 61 -17.88 27.39 3.35
CA GLY A 61 -19.09 27.64 4.15
C GLY A 61 -19.06 28.83 5.11
N HIS A 62 -17.92 29.48 5.36
CA HIS A 62 -17.83 30.63 6.29
C HIS A 62 -18.91 31.72 6.04
N GLY A 63 -19.69 32.10 7.06
CA GLY A 63 -20.78 33.06 6.93
C GLY A 63 -22.04 32.54 6.23
N ARG A 64 -22.17 31.23 6.02
CA ARG A 64 -23.41 30.58 5.56
C ARG A 64 -23.60 29.21 6.20
N THR A 65 -24.82 28.71 6.19
CA THR A 65 -25.12 27.34 6.58
C THR A 65 -24.94 26.42 5.38
N LEU A 66 -24.26 25.28 5.59
CA LEU A 66 -24.11 24.25 4.56
C LEU A 66 -24.96 23.03 4.87
N THR A 67 -25.56 22.43 3.85
CA THR A 67 -26.12 21.09 3.93
C THR A 67 -25.00 20.04 3.99
N LYS A 68 -25.32 18.81 4.43
CA LYS A 68 -24.34 17.70 4.44
C LYS A 68 -23.83 17.39 3.03
N MET A 69 -24.71 17.48 2.03
CA MET A 69 -24.39 17.21 0.63
C MET A 69 -23.45 18.27 0.04
N GLU A 70 -23.67 19.55 0.35
CA GLU A 70 -22.76 20.62 -0.12
C GLU A 70 -21.36 20.50 0.47
N ALA A 71 -21.27 20.17 1.78
CA ALA A 71 -19.99 19.92 2.44
C ALA A 71 -19.25 18.73 1.81
N ALA A 72 -19.95 17.61 1.56
CA ALA A 72 -19.36 16.45 0.91
C ALA A 72 -18.92 16.74 -0.53
N LYS A 73 -19.74 17.47 -1.32
CA LYS A 73 -19.39 17.80 -2.71
C LYS A 73 -18.13 18.66 -2.80
N ILE A 74 -17.99 19.67 -1.93
CA ILE A 74 -16.78 20.52 -1.96
C ILE A 74 -15.54 19.76 -1.49
N SER A 75 -15.66 18.94 -0.44
CA SER A 75 -14.53 18.19 0.09
C SER A 75 -14.04 17.11 -0.88
N PHE A 76 -14.95 16.33 -1.47
CA PHE A 76 -14.57 15.30 -2.45
C PHE A 76 -14.06 15.88 -3.75
N LEU A 77 -14.58 17.02 -4.20
CA LEU A 77 -13.99 17.71 -5.35
C LEU A 77 -12.58 18.20 -5.05
N THR A 78 -12.34 18.71 -3.84
CA THR A 78 -11.00 19.15 -3.42
C THR A 78 -10.05 17.97 -3.34
N LEU A 79 -10.49 16.84 -2.77
CA LEU A 79 -9.72 15.59 -2.73
C LEU A 79 -9.38 15.12 -4.15
N LEU A 80 -10.36 15.10 -5.07
CA LEU A 80 -10.14 14.70 -6.45
C LEU A 80 -9.10 15.58 -7.16
N ILE A 81 -9.17 16.90 -6.99
CA ILE A 81 -8.20 17.82 -7.59
C ILE A 81 -6.81 17.61 -6.96
N PHE A 82 -6.76 17.40 -5.64
CA PHE A 82 -5.52 17.09 -4.93
C PHE A 82 -4.88 15.79 -5.43
N THR A 83 -5.64 14.70 -5.55
CA THR A 83 -5.11 13.41 -6.02
C THR A 83 -4.72 13.45 -7.50
N ILE A 84 -5.49 14.13 -8.36
CA ILE A 84 -5.07 14.38 -9.75
C ILE A 84 -3.75 15.16 -9.77
N GLY A 85 -3.58 16.14 -8.89
CA GLY A 85 -2.32 16.85 -8.72
C GLY A 85 -1.15 15.91 -8.43
N LEU A 86 -1.31 15.00 -7.47
CA LEU A 86 -0.26 14.01 -7.13
C LEU A 86 0.15 13.16 -8.34
N ILE A 87 -0.81 12.71 -9.16
CA ILE A 87 -0.54 11.94 -10.38
C ILE A 87 0.17 12.80 -11.43
N VAL A 88 -0.35 14.00 -11.71
CA VAL A 88 0.18 14.89 -12.75
C VAL A 88 1.61 15.32 -12.46
N PHE A 89 1.95 15.51 -11.17
CA PHE A 89 3.30 15.84 -10.71
C PHE A 89 4.16 14.60 -10.41
N ALA A 90 3.74 13.40 -10.82
CA ALA A 90 4.50 12.15 -10.68
C ALA A 90 4.93 11.82 -9.24
N MET A 91 4.17 12.30 -8.24
CA MET A 91 4.46 12.02 -6.83
C MET A 91 3.97 10.63 -6.43
N GLU A 92 2.83 10.20 -6.98
CA GLU A 92 2.16 8.95 -6.66
C GLU A 92 1.59 8.32 -7.94
N GLY A 93 1.55 6.99 -7.98
CA GLY A 93 0.94 6.25 -9.09
C GLY A 93 -0.55 5.95 -8.86
N LEU A 94 -1.20 5.45 -9.93
CA LEU A 94 -2.64 5.18 -9.90
C LEU A 94 -2.99 4.00 -8.98
N ILE A 95 -2.15 2.98 -8.90
CA ILE A 95 -2.40 1.79 -8.09
C ILE A 95 -2.37 2.17 -6.61
N CYS A 96 -1.34 2.89 -6.17
CA CYS A 96 -1.24 3.37 -4.80
C CYS A 96 -2.36 4.33 -4.41
N ILE A 97 -2.80 5.22 -5.31
CA ILE A 97 -3.98 6.07 -5.05
C ILE A 97 -5.25 5.24 -4.92
N ALA A 98 -5.43 4.21 -5.76
CA ALA A 98 -6.57 3.31 -5.66
C ALA A 98 -6.55 2.54 -4.32
N MET A 99 -5.39 2.08 -3.89
CA MET A 99 -5.19 1.44 -2.58
C MET A 99 -5.44 2.40 -1.42
N ALA A 100 -5.08 3.69 -1.53
CA ALA A 100 -5.31 4.70 -0.48
C ALA A 100 -6.74 5.29 -0.49
N ALA A 101 -7.49 5.15 -1.59
CA ALA A 101 -8.78 5.79 -1.78
C ALA A 101 -9.82 5.44 -0.68
N PRO A 102 -9.96 4.19 -0.20
CA PRO A 102 -10.94 3.86 0.83
C PRO A 102 -10.80 4.70 2.10
N ILE A 103 -9.56 4.83 2.61
CA ILE A 103 -9.29 5.64 3.80
C ILE A 103 -9.37 7.14 3.51
N GLY A 104 -8.87 7.58 2.34
CA GLY A 104 -8.89 8.99 1.94
C GLY A 104 -10.32 9.52 1.79
N ILE A 105 -11.21 8.76 1.16
CA ILE A 105 -12.63 9.11 0.99
C ILE A 105 -13.32 9.17 2.36
N LEU A 106 -13.15 8.14 3.20
CA LEU A 106 -13.79 8.06 4.51
C LEU A 106 -13.39 9.25 5.40
N LEU A 107 -12.09 9.55 5.48
CA LEU A 107 -11.57 10.60 6.35
C LEU A 107 -11.85 12.00 5.81
N THR A 108 -11.86 12.19 4.49
CA THR A 108 -12.33 13.44 3.87
C THR A 108 -13.80 13.69 4.17
N TRP A 109 -14.63 12.65 4.16
CA TRP A 109 -16.04 12.76 4.53
C TRP A 109 -16.20 13.15 6.00
N ILE A 110 -15.50 12.48 6.91
CA ILE A 110 -15.48 12.82 8.35
C ILE A 110 -15.01 14.27 8.54
N GLY A 111 -13.94 14.69 7.87
CA GLY A 111 -13.45 16.06 7.90
C GLY A 111 -14.49 17.07 7.44
N SER A 112 -15.26 16.75 6.40
CA SER A 112 -16.36 17.62 5.93
C SER A 112 -17.49 17.74 6.97
N LEU A 113 -17.78 16.67 7.72
CA LEU A 113 -18.77 16.71 8.80
C LEU A 113 -18.31 17.56 9.97
N ILE A 114 -17.02 17.46 10.33
CA ILE A 114 -16.39 18.31 11.35
C ILE A 114 -16.47 19.76 10.91
N GLY A 115 -15.98 20.10 9.71
CA GLY A 115 -16.00 21.46 9.17
C GLY A 115 -17.42 22.04 9.12
N ARG A 116 -18.40 21.26 8.68
CA ARG A 116 -19.82 21.67 8.68
C ARG A 116 -20.35 21.91 10.10
N THR A 117 -20.02 21.03 11.05
CA THR A 117 -20.48 21.16 12.44
C THR A 117 -19.90 22.40 13.09
N THR A 118 -18.61 22.68 12.85
CA THR A 118 -17.95 23.92 13.26
C THR A 118 -18.69 25.15 12.72
N LEU A 119 -18.98 25.19 11.43
CA LEU A 119 -19.69 26.33 10.83
C LEU A 119 -21.07 26.57 11.46
N ASN A 120 -21.81 25.49 11.75
CA ASN A 120 -23.20 25.59 12.22
C ASN A 120 -23.32 25.80 13.73
N LYS A 121 -22.37 25.30 14.54
CA LYS A 121 -22.47 25.32 16.01
C LYS A 121 -21.47 26.26 16.68
N THR A 122 -20.26 26.38 16.13
CA THR A 122 -19.14 27.11 16.74
C THR A 122 -18.33 27.90 15.68
N PRO A 123 -18.97 28.81 14.92
CA PRO A 123 -18.32 29.50 13.80
C PRO A 123 -17.09 30.32 14.21
N ASP A 124 -17.05 30.81 15.46
CA ASP A 124 -15.90 31.55 15.99
C ASP A 124 -14.63 30.69 16.11
N SER A 125 -14.79 29.36 16.23
CA SER A 125 -13.70 28.39 16.35
C SER A 125 -13.15 27.93 15.00
N SER A 126 -13.70 28.38 13.87
CA SER A 126 -13.31 27.92 12.53
C SER A 126 -11.82 28.05 12.24
N LEU A 127 -11.22 29.20 12.55
CA LEU A 127 -9.79 29.41 12.32
C LEU A 127 -8.93 28.54 13.24
N THR A 128 -9.35 28.38 14.50
CA THR A 128 -8.65 27.53 15.47
C THR A 128 -8.61 26.09 15.02
N ILE A 129 -9.74 25.54 14.53
CA ILE A 129 -9.80 24.17 14.04
C ILE A 129 -8.93 23.98 12.80
N ILE A 130 -8.97 24.92 11.84
CA ILE A 130 -8.07 24.89 10.67
C ILE A 130 -6.60 24.86 11.12
N LEU A 131 -6.20 25.74 12.05
CA LEU A 131 -4.82 25.82 12.53
C LEU A 131 -4.39 24.57 13.28
N LEU A 132 -5.25 24.03 14.16
CA LEU A 132 -4.97 22.81 14.90
C LEU A 132 -4.78 21.61 13.96
N THR A 133 -5.68 21.42 12.98
CA THR A 133 -5.54 20.34 12.00
C THR A 133 -4.33 20.55 11.09
N PHE A 134 -4.05 21.78 10.67
CA PHE A 134 -2.88 22.08 9.86
C PHE A 134 -1.57 21.78 10.60
N LEU A 135 -1.47 22.19 11.87
CA LEU A 135 -0.28 21.96 12.69
C LEU A 135 -0.13 20.51 13.13
N SER A 136 -1.23 19.75 13.27
CA SER A 136 -1.13 18.33 13.63
C SER A 136 -0.42 17.50 12.57
N VAL A 137 -0.57 17.84 11.28
CA VAL A 137 0.07 17.10 10.17
C VAL A 137 1.60 17.05 10.33
N PRO A 138 2.33 18.19 10.40
CA PRO A 138 3.78 18.14 10.51
C PRO A 138 4.29 17.65 11.87
N ILE A 139 3.55 17.90 12.95
CA ILE A 139 3.91 17.39 14.29
C ILE A 139 3.86 15.85 14.30
N THR A 140 2.78 15.27 13.78
CA THR A 140 2.64 13.81 13.66
C THR A 140 3.70 13.24 12.73
N ALA A 141 3.92 13.83 11.54
CA ALA A 141 4.94 13.34 10.60
C ALA A 141 6.35 13.31 11.24
N PHE A 142 6.72 14.35 11.99
CA PHE A 142 8.01 14.40 12.70
C PHE A 142 8.12 13.35 13.81
N THR A 143 7.01 13.08 14.51
CA THR A 143 6.95 12.08 15.57
C THR A 143 7.05 10.65 15.01
N GLU A 144 6.50 10.43 13.82
CA GLU A 144 6.46 9.13 13.15
C GLU A 144 7.80 8.67 12.56
N ARG A 145 8.72 9.60 12.29
CA ARG A 145 10.02 9.35 11.66
C ARG A 145 10.88 8.26 12.33
N ASN A 146 10.70 8.06 13.63
CA ASN A 146 11.51 7.12 14.42
C ASN A 146 10.71 5.89 14.88
N SER A 147 9.54 5.62 14.29
CA SER A 147 8.78 4.42 14.67
C SER A 147 9.46 3.17 14.15
N GLU A 148 9.53 2.13 14.97
CA GLU A 148 9.94 0.81 14.52
C GLU A 148 8.93 0.21 13.54
N THR A 149 9.43 -0.43 12.49
CA THR A 149 8.60 -1.18 11.54
C THR A 149 8.34 -2.58 12.08
N GLU A 150 7.07 -2.92 12.25
CA GLU A 150 6.61 -4.24 12.71
C GLU A 150 6.90 -5.32 11.67
N LEU A 151 7.33 -6.50 12.15
CA LEU A 151 7.51 -7.69 11.32
C LEU A 151 6.18 -8.44 11.23
N PHE A 152 5.68 -8.57 10.00
CA PHE A 152 4.47 -9.31 9.69
C PHE A 152 4.79 -10.69 9.11
N THR A 153 3.79 -11.57 9.16
CA THR A 153 3.88 -12.92 8.63
C THR A 153 2.58 -13.28 7.93
N VAL A 154 2.71 -13.98 6.80
CA VAL A 154 1.58 -14.49 6.02
C VAL A 154 1.89 -15.90 5.53
N SER A 155 0.95 -16.82 5.72
CA SER A 155 1.08 -18.23 5.33
C SER A 155 -0.05 -18.63 4.40
N THR A 156 0.27 -19.35 3.34
CA THR A 156 -0.70 -19.92 2.38
C THR A 156 -0.43 -21.40 2.25
N SER A 157 -1.48 -22.22 2.18
CA SER A 157 -1.32 -23.66 2.05
C SER A 157 -2.31 -24.27 1.09
N LEU A 158 -1.92 -25.36 0.44
CA LEU A 158 -2.81 -26.22 -0.32
C LEU A 158 -2.40 -27.69 -0.18
N VAL A 159 -3.30 -28.59 -0.60
CA VAL A 159 -3.04 -30.02 -0.66
C VAL A 159 -2.76 -30.42 -2.11
N ILE A 160 -1.71 -31.21 -2.30
CA ILE A 160 -1.25 -31.71 -3.60
C ILE A 160 -1.43 -33.22 -3.62
N ASP A 161 -2.03 -33.72 -4.69
CA ASP A 161 -2.21 -35.14 -4.96
C ASP A 161 -0.90 -35.75 -5.50
N ALA A 162 0.16 -35.71 -4.69
CA ALA A 162 1.46 -36.30 -4.98
C ALA A 162 2.23 -36.60 -3.68
N ASN A 163 3.17 -37.55 -3.73
CA ASN A 163 4.05 -37.85 -2.60
C ASN A 163 4.99 -36.67 -2.31
N ILE A 164 5.56 -36.66 -1.10
CA ILE A 164 6.34 -35.53 -0.59
C ILE A 164 7.62 -35.29 -1.41
N GLU A 165 8.24 -36.35 -1.93
CA GLU A 165 9.45 -36.28 -2.76
C GLU A 165 9.19 -35.60 -4.13
N THR A 166 8.04 -35.90 -4.73
CA THR A 166 7.61 -35.29 -6.00
C THR A 166 7.32 -33.82 -5.81
N VAL A 167 6.66 -33.45 -4.71
CA VAL A 167 6.40 -32.03 -4.38
C VAL A 167 7.71 -31.31 -4.06
N TRP A 168 8.60 -31.93 -3.29
CA TRP A 168 9.89 -31.37 -2.89
C TRP A 168 10.74 -30.94 -4.10
N THR A 169 10.80 -31.80 -5.13
CA THR A 169 11.55 -31.51 -6.36
C THR A 169 11.06 -30.24 -7.05
N ASN A 170 9.74 -29.98 -7.01
CA ASN A 170 9.12 -28.79 -7.62
C ASN A 170 9.18 -27.54 -6.71
N VAL A 171 9.49 -27.70 -5.41
CA VAL A 171 9.66 -26.57 -4.46
C VAL A 171 11.05 -25.96 -4.58
N ILE A 172 12.07 -26.78 -4.84
CA ILE A 172 13.46 -26.34 -4.99
C ILE A 172 13.61 -25.41 -6.20
N GLU A 173 13.10 -25.87 -7.34
CA GLU A 173 13.11 -25.15 -8.61
C GLU A 173 11.86 -25.51 -9.41
N PHE A 174 11.39 -24.56 -10.21
CA PHE A 174 10.27 -24.81 -11.11
C PHE A 174 10.47 -24.04 -12.42
N PRO A 175 10.04 -24.64 -13.56
CA PRO A 175 10.21 -24.02 -14.86
C PRO A 175 9.26 -22.82 -15.02
N ARG A 176 9.40 -22.12 -16.13
CA ARG A 176 8.55 -20.99 -16.49
C ARG A 176 7.06 -21.30 -16.36
N MET A 177 6.38 -20.42 -15.63
CA MET A 177 4.94 -20.37 -15.44
C MET A 177 4.24 -19.68 -16.62
N ASP A 178 2.98 -20.05 -16.84
CA ASP A 178 2.11 -19.37 -17.81
C ASP A 178 1.85 -17.91 -17.39
N GLU A 179 1.55 -17.05 -18.37
CA GLU A 179 1.21 -15.65 -18.09
C GLU A 179 0.03 -15.53 -17.10
N PRO A 180 0.06 -14.53 -16.19
CA PRO A 180 -0.94 -14.41 -15.14
C PRO A 180 -2.32 -14.08 -15.71
N GLN A 181 -3.34 -14.68 -15.11
CA GLN A 181 -4.73 -14.36 -15.42
C GLN A 181 -5.33 -13.37 -14.42
N GLU A 182 -4.76 -13.33 -13.21
CA GLU A 182 -5.19 -12.55 -12.07
C GLU A 182 -5.11 -11.05 -12.36
N PHE A 183 -6.16 -10.33 -11.96
CA PHE A 183 -6.29 -8.90 -12.26
C PHE A 183 -5.15 -8.06 -11.68
N ILE A 184 -4.66 -8.39 -10.47
CA ILE A 184 -3.62 -7.60 -9.78
C ILE A 184 -2.30 -7.58 -10.54
N PHE A 185 -1.93 -8.70 -11.16
CA PHE A 185 -0.67 -8.82 -11.89
C PHE A 185 -0.76 -8.07 -13.21
N LYS A 186 -1.92 -8.13 -13.88
CA LYS A 186 -2.22 -7.27 -15.04
C LYS A 186 -2.32 -5.79 -14.67
N ALA A 187 -2.69 -5.49 -13.43
CA ALA A 187 -2.77 -4.13 -12.93
C ALA A 187 -1.40 -3.53 -12.59
N GLY A 188 -0.31 -4.30 -12.66
CA GLY A 188 1.06 -3.80 -12.45
C GLY A 188 1.77 -4.37 -11.23
N ILE A 189 1.10 -5.13 -10.36
CA ILE A 189 1.77 -5.84 -9.26
C ILE A 189 2.73 -6.89 -9.84
N SER A 190 3.95 -6.95 -9.33
CA SER A 190 4.97 -7.89 -9.78
C SER A 190 4.59 -9.33 -9.46
N TYR A 191 4.97 -10.27 -10.33
CA TYR A 191 4.61 -11.68 -10.22
C TYR A 191 5.76 -12.63 -10.60
N PRO A 192 5.81 -13.81 -9.97
CA PRO A 192 6.84 -14.81 -10.26
C PRO A 192 6.64 -15.45 -11.63
N ILE A 193 7.75 -15.74 -12.29
CA ILE A 193 7.88 -16.32 -13.64
C ILE A 193 8.48 -17.73 -13.56
N ASP A 194 9.61 -17.89 -12.90
CA ASP A 194 10.32 -19.17 -12.71
C ASP A 194 11.21 -19.10 -11.45
N SER A 195 11.79 -20.24 -11.07
CA SER A 195 12.75 -20.31 -9.97
C SER A 195 13.86 -21.29 -10.31
N GLU A 196 15.10 -20.85 -10.15
CA GLU A 196 16.31 -21.65 -10.34
C GLU A 196 17.12 -21.71 -9.04
N ILE A 197 17.88 -22.78 -8.82
CA ILE A 197 18.78 -22.86 -7.67
C ILE A 197 20.22 -23.14 -8.08
N LYS A 198 21.16 -22.46 -7.44
CA LYS A 198 22.61 -22.68 -7.61
C LYS A 198 23.19 -23.29 -6.35
N GLY A 199 23.70 -24.51 -6.47
CA GLY A 199 24.22 -25.30 -5.35
C GLY A 199 23.15 -26.22 -4.73
N THR A 200 23.50 -26.87 -3.64
CA THR A 200 22.65 -27.85 -2.94
C THR A 200 22.83 -27.72 -1.43
N GLY A 201 21.76 -27.86 -0.66
CA GLY A 201 21.81 -27.77 0.80
C GLY A 201 21.88 -26.34 1.33
N LYS A 202 22.19 -26.20 2.62
CA LYS A 202 22.38 -24.90 3.27
C LYS A 202 23.50 -24.10 2.58
N GLY A 203 23.24 -22.83 2.27
CA GLY A 203 24.16 -21.95 1.55
C GLY A 203 24.01 -21.99 0.02
N ALA A 204 23.16 -22.86 -0.53
CA ALA A 204 22.70 -22.72 -1.91
C ALA A 204 21.98 -21.37 -2.09
N ILE A 205 21.94 -20.86 -3.32
CA ILE A 205 21.26 -19.59 -3.63
C ILE A 205 20.13 -19.87 -4.59
N ARG A 206 18.90 -19.58 -4.17
CA ARG A 206 17.72 -19.64 -5.03
C ARG A 206 17.50 -18.28 -5.68
N TYR A 207 17.21 -18.29 -6.97
CA TYR A 207 16.87 -17.11 -7.76
C TYR A 207 15.42 -17.25 -8.18
N CYS A 208 14.53 -16.52 -7.50
CA CYS A 208 13.11 -16.49 -7.84
C CYS A 208 12.86 -15.30 -8.77
N ASN A 209 12.64 -15.58 -10.05
CA ASN A 209 12.58 -14.56 -11.09
C ASN A 209 11.15 -14.04 -11.22
N PHE A 210 10.98 -12.73 -11.11
CA PHE A 210 9.73 -12.00 -11.33
C PHE A 210 9.82 -11.18 -12.63
N ASN A 211 8.68 -10.65 -13.09
CA ASN A 211 8.64 -9.78 -14.27
C ASN A 211 9.38 -8.45 -14.10
N THR A 212 9.66 -8.02 -12.87
CA THR A 212 10.39 -6.79 -12.54
C THR A 212 11.83 -7.01 -12.06
N GLY A 213 12.33 -8.25 -12.08
CA GLY A 213 13.67 -8.60 -11.60
C GLY A 213 13.65 -9.87 -10.75
N SER A 214 14.74 -10.16 -10.05
CA SER A 214 14.90 -11.42 -9.30
C SER A 214 14.97 -11.17 -7.80
N PHE A 215 14.34 -12.06 -7.03
CA PHE A 215 14.72 -12.26 -5.63
C PHE A 215 16.00 -13.11 -5.58
N VAL A 216 16.93 -12.72 -4.70
CA VAL A 216 18.12 -13.51 -4.39
C VAL A 216 17.96 -14.08 -2.99
N GLU A 217 17.78 -15.40 -2.91
CA GLU A 217 17.27 -16.09 -1.74
C GLU A 217 18.28 -17.15 -1.25
N PRO A 218 19.29 -16.77 -0.44
CA PRO A 218 20.22 -17.73 0.15
C PRO A 218 19.50 -18.69 1.10
N ILE A 219 19.69 -19.99 0.90
CA ILE A 219 19.09 -21.05 1.71
C ILE A 219 19.75 -21.10 3.09
N THR A 220 18.96 -20.91 4.13
CA THR A 220 19.39 -20.95 5.54
C THR A 220 19.13 -22.30 6.20
N GLU A 221 18.13 -23.05 5.70
CA GLU A 221 17.78 -24.39 6.18
C GLU A 221 17.30 -25.27 5.00
N TRP A 222 17.84 -26.49 4.91
CA TRP A 222 17.51 -27.48 3.90
C TRP A 222 17.33 -28.84 4.58
N ASN A 223 16.10 -29.14 5.01
CA ASN A 223 15.75 -30.41 5.66
C ASN A 223 14.86 -31.21 4.71
N GLU A 224 15.48 -31.79 3.69
CA GLU A 224 14.80 -32.58 2.66
C GLU A 224 14.07 -33.79 3.24
N PRO A 225 12.81 -34.07 2.85
CA PRO A 225 11.95 -33.33 1.91
C PRO A 225 10.93 -32.39 2.61
N THR A 226 11.17 -31.94 3.84
CA THR A 226 10.16 -31.35 4.72
C THR A 226 10.21 -29.83 4.88
N LEU A 227 11.39 -29.20 4.75
CA LEU A 227 11.56 -27.77 5.00
C LEU A 227 12.67 -27.16 4.15
N LEU A 228 12.34 -26.07 3.47
CA LEU A 228 13.27 -25.17 2.80
C LEU A 228 13.06 -23.75 3.35
N ARG A 229 14.04 -23.18 4.02
CA ARG A 229 14.01 -21.78 4.52
C ARG A 229 15.12 -20.97 3.88
N PHE A 230 14.82 -19.72 3.57
CA PHE A 230 15.75 -18.79 2.95
C PHE A 230 15.57 -17.37 3.48
N ASP A 231 16.66 -16.61 3.45
CA ASP A 231 16.62 -15.16 3.64
C ASP A 231 16.43 -14.49 2.29
N VAL A 232 16.07 -13.20 2.28
CA VAL A 232 16.00 -12.39 1.07
C VAL A 232 17.14 -11.37 1.11
N LEU A 233 18.12 -11.56 0.23
CA LEU A 233 19.27 -10.66 0.11
C LEU A 233 18.97 -9.49 -0.83
N GLU A 234 18.26 -9.76 -1.92
CA GLU A 234 17.84 -8.78 -2.91
C GLU A 234 16.39 -9.08 -3.31
N GLN A 235 15.61 -8.04 -3.59
CA GLN A 235 14.24 -8.13 -4.08
C GLN A 235 14.01 -7.15 -5.24
N PRO A 236 13.16 -7.50 -6.21
CA PRO A 236 12.78 -6.60 -7.29
C PRO A 236 11.77 -5.55 -6.81
N GLU A 237 11.50 -4.56 -7.66
CA GLU A 237 10.41 -3.62 -7.42
C GLU A 237 9.07 -4.37 -7.31
N PRO A 238 8.24 -4.07 -6.28
CA PRO A 238 7.04 -4.84 -6.00
C PRO A 238 5.92 -4.62 -7.02
N MET A 239 5.99 -3.53 -7.79
CA MET A 239 5.01 -3.20 -8.82
C MET A 239 5.55 -2.17 -9.82
N THR A 240 4.93 -2.10 -10.99
CA THR A 240 5.10 -1.03 -11.97
C THR A 240 3.84 -0.17 -11.99
N GLU A 241 3.99 1.12 -11.70
CA GLU A 241 2.86 2.05 -11.61
C GLU A 241 2.33 2.50 -12.97
N TYR A 242 1.01 2.70 -13.05
CA TYR A 242 0.39 3.32 -14.23
C TYR A 242 0.55 4.83 -14.15
N SER A 243 1.37 5.39 -15.03
CA SER A 243 1.61 6.82 -15.12
C SER A 243 1.91 7.30 -16.54
N LEU A 244 1.72 8.60 -16.76
CA LEU A 244 2.19 9.30 -17.96
C LEU A 244 3.70 9.58 -17.93
N TRP A 245 4.32 9.44 -16.76
CA TRP A 245 5.72 9.71 -16.47
C TRP A 245 6.40 8.46 -15.93
N ASP A 246 7.72 8.40 -16.02
CA ASP A 246 8.50 7.41 -15.29
C ASP A 246 8.43 7.73 -13.77
N ILE A 247 7.52 7.05 -13.06
CA ILE A 247 7.31 7.26 -11.63
C ILE A 247 8.30 6.40 -10.87
N ASN A 248 9.18 7.07 -10.13
CA ASN A 248 9.98 6.46 -9.09
C ASN A 248 9.53 7.00 -7.72
N ALA A 249 8.33 6.61 -7.31
CA ALA A 249 7.78 7.03 -6.03
C ALA A 249 8.58 6.36 -4.89
N PRO A 250 8.93 7.08 -3.81
CA PRO A 250 9.77 6.52 -2.75
C PRO A 250 9.22 5.23 -2.14
N HIS A 251 7.90 5.05 -2.09
CA HIS A 251 7.28 3.83 -1.56
C HIS A 251 7.47 2.57 -2.42
N LEU A 252 7.99 2.69 -3.64
CA LEU A 252 8.38 1.54 -4.45
C LEU A 252 9.73 0.94 -4.01
N HIS A 253 10.51 1.68 -3.20
CA HIS A 253 11.85 1.33 -2.74
C HIS A 253 11.88 1.24 -1.22
N ASP A 254 12.13 0.06 -0.67
CA ASP A 254 12.33 -0.18 0.78
C ASP A 254 11.11 0.05 1.70
N TYR A 255 9.94 0.39 1.17
CA TYR A 255 8.70 0.50 1.97
C TYR A 255 7.93 -0.81 2.10
N PHE A 256 8.24 -1.80 1.27
CA PHE A 256 7.85 -3.19 1.47
C PHE A 256 9.11 -4.04 1.35
N VAL A 257 9.47 -4.73 2.42
CA VAL A 257 10.68 -5.54 2.49
C VAL A 257 10.30 -6.96 2.87
N SER A 258 10.58 -7.93 1.99
CA SER A 258 10.53 -9.35 2.36
C SER A 258 11.83 -9.69 3.08
N GLU A 259 11.79 -10.25 4.28
CA GLU A 259 13.00 -10.59 5.04
C GLU A 259 13.37 -12.06 4.87
N HIS A 260 12.37 -12.94 4.99
CA HIS A 260 12.57 -14.39 4.97
C HIS A 260 11.38 -15.09 4.34
N GLY A 261 11.61 -16.26 3.79
CA GLY A 261 10.56 -17.15 3.32
C GLY A 261 10.83 -18.61 3.68
N GLU A 262 9.78 -19.41 3.75
CA GLU A 262 9.92 -20.86 3.86
C GLU A 262 8.83 -21.61 3.10
N PHE A 263 9.19 -22.82 2.65
CA PHE A 263 8.26 -23.85 2.22
C PHE A 263 8.34 -25.02 3.18
N LYS A 264 7.20 -25.39 3.75
CA LYS A 264 7.05 -26.56 4.62
C LYS A 264 6.14 -27.58 3.97
N LEU A 265 6.60 -28.83 3.91
CA LEU A 265 5.86 -29.96 3.37
C LEU A 265 5.46 -30.89 4.51
N ILE A 266 4.21 -31.34 4.50
CA ILE A 266 3.65 -32.25 5.48
C ILE A 266 3.02 -33.42 4.73
N GLU A 267 3.53 -34.63 4.94
CA GLU A 267 2.93 -35.85 4.41
C GLU A 267 1.59 -36.12 5.11
N LEU A 268 0.56 -36.41 4.32
CA LEU A 268 -0.79 -36.72 4.80
C LEU A 268 -1.04 -38.24 4.77
N PRO A 269 -1.92 -38.78 5.63
CA PRO A 269 -2.15 -40.22 5.76
C PRO A 269 -2.60 -40.95 4.48
N ASN A 270 -3.12 -40.21 3.50
CA ASN A 270 -3.58 -40.72 2.21
C ASN A 270 -2.51 -40.68 1.11
N GLY A 271 -1.24 -40.39 1.46
CA GLY A 271 -0.13 -40.28 0.51
C GLY A 271 -0.09 -38.95 -0.25
N GLN A 272 -0.95 -37.99 0.11
CA GLN A 272 -0.90 -36.62 -0.41
C GLN A 272 0.06 -35.76 0.41
N THR A 273 0.38 -34.57 -0.10
CA THR A 273 1.28 -33.64 0.59
C THR A 273 0.59 -32.29 0.79
N GLN A 274 0.59 -31.78 2.01
CA GLN A 274 0.25 -30.38 2.27
C GLN A 274 1.51 -29.53 2.10
N LEU A 275 1.44 -28.55 1.20
CA LEU A 275 2.50 -27.56 0.99
C LEU A 275 2.07 -26.23 1.61
N VAL A 276 2.92 -25.68 2.47
CA VAL A 276 2.71 -24.38 3.14
C VAL A 276 3.85 -23.44 2.75
N GLY A 277 3.53 -22.31 2.15
CA GLY A 277 4.46 -21.21 1.91
C GLY A 277 4.23 -20.10 2.94
N THR A 278 5.29 -19.66 3.62
CA THR A 278 5.23 -18.55 4.57
C THR A 278 6.25 -17.47 4.19
N THR A 279 5.83 -16.21 4.27
CA THR A 279 6.68 -15.04 4.06
C THR A 279 6.64 -14.14 5.29
N TRP A 280 7.82 -13.72 5.75
CA TRP A 280 8.01 -12.69 6.76
C TRP A 280 8.41 -11.40 6.07
N TYR A 281 7.68 -10.32 6.34
CA TYR A 281 7.86 -9.05 5.66
C TYR A 281 7.64 -7.88 6.59
N ARG A 282 8.21 -6.73 6.23
CA ARG A 282 7.95 -5.43 6.83
C ARG A 282 7.35 -4.49 5.80
N HIS A 283 6.52 -3.58 6.28
CA HIS A 283 6.07 -2.46 5.44
C HIS A 283 6.14 -1.14 6.21
N ASN A 284 6.80 -0.13 5.66
CA ASN A 284 6.97 1.16 6.33
C ASN A 284 5.84 2.15 5.99
N ILE A 285 4.59 1.67 6.00
CA ILE A 285 3.41 2.45 5.60
C ILE A 285 2.33 2.36 6.69
N LYS A 286 1.81 3.51 7.12
CA LYS A 286 0.84 3.60 8.23
C LYS A 286 -0.54 4.07 7.78
N PRO A 287 -1.62 3.68 8.48
CA PRO A 287 -1.64 2.74 9.61
C PRO A 287 -1.33 1.31 9.18
N GLY A 288 -0.42 0.62 9.87
CA GLY A 288 0.06 -0.70 9.47
C GLY A 288 -1.06 -1.72 9.29
N ALA A 289 -2.03 -1.76 10.21
CA ALA A 289 -3.18 -2.66 10.11
C ALA A 289 -3.99 -2.51 8.80
N TYR A 290 -4.11 -1.29 8.29
CA TYR A 290 -4.79 -1.06 7.01
C TYR A 290 -3.97 -1.61 5.84
N TRP A 291 -2.71 -1.21 5.77
CA TRP A 291 -1.81 -1.61 4.69
C TRP A 291 -1.50 -3.10 4.72
N LYS A 292 -1.59 -3.76 5.89
CA LYS A 292 -1.35 -5.19 6.06
C LYS A 292 -2.39 -5.98 5.29
N THR A 293 -3.61 -5.49 5.22
CA THR A 293 -4.68 -6.14 4.45
C THR A 293 -4.33 -6.20 2.96
N TRP A 294 -3.76 -5.12 2.42
CA TRP A 294 -3.28 -5.09 1.05
C TRP A 294 -2.04 -5.97 0.86
N SER A 295 -1.04 -5.85 1.73
CA SER A 295 0.19 -6.63 1.67
C SER A 295 -0.09 -8.14 1.78
N ASP A 296 -0.87 -8.58 2.75
CA ASP A 296 -1.26 -9.99 2.92
C ASP A 296 -1.98 -10.49 1.66
N TRP A 297 -2.93 -9.73 1.11
CA TRP A 297 -3.67 -10.14 -0.07
C TRP A 297 -2.78 -10.30 -1.30
N ILE A 298 -1.84 -9.37 -1.52
CA ILE A 298 -0.87 -9.46 -2.61
C ILE A 298 0.03 -10.68 -2.42
N ILE A 299 0.59 -10.88 -1.23
CA ILE A 299 1.48 -12.02 -0.96
C ILE A 299 0.71 -13.34 -1.05
N HIS A 300 -0.53 -13.42 -0.55
CA HIS A 300 -1.39 -14.58 -0.73
C HIS A 300 -1.60 -14.90 -2.22
N SER A 301 -1.77 -13.87 -3.05
CA SER A 301 -1.95 -14.06 -4.49
C SER A 301 -0.66 -14.58 -5.15
N ILE A 302 0.49 -14.06 -4.76
CA ILE A 302 1.82 -14.56 -5.20
C ILE A 302 2.03 -16.00 -4.75
N HIS A 303 1.78 -16.31 -3.47
CA HIS A 303 1.86 -17.67 -2.93
C HIS A 303 0.95 -18.60 -3.71
N ASN A 304 -0.32 -18.26 -3.87
CA ASN A 304 -1.27 -19.09 -4.60
C ASN A 304 -0.80 -19.38 -6.03
N ARG A 305 -0.21 -18.41 -6.72
CA ARG A 305 0.36 -18.62 -8.05
C ARG A 305 1.46 -19.67 -8.04
N VAL A 306 2.44 -19.54 -7.14
CA VAL A 306 3.56 -20.49 -7.02
C VAL A 306 3.07 -21.87 -6.57
N LEU A 307 2.28 -21.94 -5.50
CA LEU A 307 1.82 -23.21 -4.95
C LEU A 307 0.93 -23.97 -5.94
N ASN A 308 0.04 -23.29 -6.67
CA ASN A 308 -0.79 -23.94 -7.68
C ASN A 308 0.05 -24.42 -8.87
N HIS A 309 1.11 -23.70 -9.26
CA HIS A 309 2.02 -24.18 -10.29
C HIS A 309 2.73 -25.46 -9.85
N ILE A 310 3.27 -25.49 -8.62
CA ILE A 310 3.90 -26.68 -8.03
C ILE A 310 2.91 -27.84 -7.99
N LYS A 311 1.67 -27.60 -7.56
CA LYS A 311 0.59 -28.60 -7.57
C LYS A 311 0.39 -29.19 -8.96
N GLN A 312 0.22 -28.34 -9.98
CA GLN A 312 0.00 -28.80 -11.36
C GLN A 312 1.19 -29.61 -11.89
N LYS A 313 2.43 -29.22 -11.59
CA LYS A 313 3.61 -29.97 -12.04
C LYS A 313 3.74 -31.31 -11.31
N ALA A 314 3.58 -31.33 -9.99
CA ALA A 314 3.69 -32.54 -9.18
C ALA A 314 2.60 -33.57 -9.49
N GLU A 315 1.35 -33.13 -9.73
CA GLU A 315 0.24 -34.04 -10.05
C GLU A 315 0.33 -34.63 -11.47
N ASN A 316 0.97 -33.91 -12.40
CA ASN A 316 1.18 -34.36 -13.78
C ASN A 316 2.49 -35.13 -13.99
N ALA A 317 3.37 -35.21 -12.99
CA ALA A 317 4.61 -35.98 -13.05
C ALA A 317 4.38 -37.51 -12.84
N ARG A 318 3.11 -37.91 -12.67
CA ARG A 318 2.67 -39.30 -12.49
C ARG A 318 2.78 -40.14 -13.75
#